data_AF-A0A920KHK1-F1
#
_entry.id   AF-A0A920KHK1-F1
#
_cell.length_a   1.000
_cell.length_b   1.000
_cell.length_c   1.000
_cell.angle_alpha   90.00
_cell.angle_beta   90.00
_cell.angle_gamma   90.00
#
_symmetry.space_group_name_H-M   'P 1'
#
loop_
_entity.id
_entity.type
_entity.pdbx_description
1 polymer ?
#
loop_
_entity_poly.entity_id
_entity_poly.type
_entity_poly.pdbx_seq_one_letter_code
_entity_poly.pdbx_strand_id
1 'polypeptide(L)'
;MINSKSITLFLSLFGFWLLMSGHYTVLITSLGVVSCLLCVYLTIKGNFLDNETIPIYFFPRLIQYTIWLFKEIFISNITTAKVILSKSEEPELFSVKATQKTNEGKVTYANSITLTPGTVTTQIKNDIFEVHALTKEFGDDVRSSEMDRMVTWLEKGK
;
A
#
# COMPACT_ATOMS: atom_id res chain seq x y z
N MET A 1 -10.34 -11.88 -25.44
CA MET A 1 -10.30 -10.74 -26.38
C MET A 1 -9.20 -9.81 -25.90
N ILE A 2 -8.12 -9.63 -26.68
CA ILE A 2 -6.96 -8.80 -26.27
C ILE A 2 -7.45 -7.36 -26.12
N ASN A 3 -7.31 -6.79 -24.92
CA ASN A 3 -7.69 -5.41 -24.62
C ASN A 3 -6.44 -4.59 -24.24
N SER A 4 -6.57 -3.26 -24.23
CA SER A 4 -5.48 -2.35 -23.84
C SER A 4 -4.89 -2.68 -22.46
N LYS A 5 -5.72 -3.14 -21.51
CA LYS A 5 -5.27 -3.54 -20.16
C LYS A 5 -4.35 -4.76 -20.17
N SER A 6 -4.63 -5.75 -21.02
CA SER A 6 -3.81 -6.96 -21.16
C SER A 6 -2.42 -6.61 -21.70
N ILE A 7 -2.36 -5.63 -22.61
CA ILE A 7 -1.10 -5.10 -23.16
C ILE A 7 -0.32 -4.36 -22.07
N THR A 8 -0.97 -3.48 -21.30
CA THR A 8 -0.30 -2.76 -20.22
C THR A 8 0.18 -3.71 -19.12
N LEU A 9 -0.61 -4.72 -18.75
CA LEU A 9 -0.21 -5.77 -17.81
C LEU A 9 1.00 -6.54 -18.32
N PHE A 10 0.99 -6.96 -19.59
CA PHE A 10 2.13 -7.63 -20.21
C PHE A 10 3.40 -6.76 -20.16
N LEU A 11 3.30 -5.49 -20.58
CA LEU A 11 4.45 -4.57 -20.58
C LEU A 11 4.98 -4.31 -19.17
N SER A 12 4.09 -4.18 -18.17
CA SER A 12 4.47 -4.02 -16.77
C SER A 12 5.18 -5.27 -16.23
N LEU A 13 4.61 -6.46 -16.44
CA LEU A 13 5.21 -7.73 -16.02
C LEU A 13 6.55 -7.97 -16.69
N PHE A 14 6.65 -7.73 -18.00
CA PHE A 14 7.87 -7.96 -18.76
C PHE A 14 8.95 -6.94 -18.42
N GLY A 15 8.58 -5.66 -18.23
CA GLY A 15 9.49 -4.62 -17.76
C GLY A 15 10.03 -4.93 -16.36
N PHE A 16 9.16 -5.36 -15.44
CA PHE A 16 9.56 -5.80 -14.10
C PHE A 16 10.46 -7.03 -14.16
N TRP A 17 10.13 -8.01 -15.00
CA TRP A 17 10.94 -9.21 -15.21
C TRP A 17 12.34 -8.85 -15.73
N LEU A 18 12.45 -7.96 -16.72
CA LEU A 18 13.75 -7.50 -17.24
C LEU A 18 14.57 -6.78 -16.15
N LEU A 19 13.93 -5.91 -15.38
CA LEU A 19 14.57 -5.16 -14.29
C LEU A 19 15.14 -6.09 -13.21
N MET A 20 14.39 -7.14 -12.85
CA MET A 20 14.82 -8.12 -11.85
C MET A 20 15.83 -9.14 -12.39
N SER A 21 15.67 -9.57 -13.66
CA SER A 21 16.46 -10.62 -14.28
C SER A 21 17.86 -10.13 -14.68
N GLY A 22 17.95 -8.95 -15.30
CA GLY A 22 19.21 -8.42 -15.84
C GLY A 22 19.80 -9.22 -17.01
N HIS A 23 19.10 -10.25 -17.50
CA HIS A 23 19.53 -11.10 -18.61
C HIS A 23 18.90 -10.68 -19.94
N TYR A 24 19.72 -10.67 -20.99
CA TYR A 24 19.33 -10.24 -22.35
C TYR A 24 19.61 -11.28 -23.44
N THR A 25 19.97 -12.52 -23.07
CA THR A 25 20.21 -13.59 -24.05
C THR A 25 18.90 -14.05 -24.68
N VAL A 26 18.91 -14.35 -25.99
CA VAL A 26 17.71 -14.70 -26.76
C VAL A 26 16.89 -15.82 -26.13
N LEU A 27 17.55 -16.86 -25.63
CA LEU A 27 16.89 -17.99 -24.98
C LEU A 27 16.16 -17.56 -23.70
N ILE A 28 16.83 -16.85 -22.79
CA ILE A 28 16.26 -16.47 -21.49
C ILE A 28 15.15 -15.43 -21.69
N THR A 29 15.36 -14.45 -22.57
CA THR A 29 14.36 -13.43 -22.90
C THR A 29 13.11 -14.04 -23.52
N SER A 30 13.24 -15.02 -24.42
CA SER A 30 12.06 -15.67 -25.03
C SER A 30 11.26 -16.48 -24.01
N LEU A 31 11.91 -17.19 -23.08
CA LEU A 31 11.24 -17.83 -21.95
C LEU A 31 10.52 -16.82 -21.05
N GLY A 32 11.15 -15.65 -20.80
CA GLY A 32 10.54 -14.54 -20.06
C GLY A 32 9.26 -14.01 -20.73
N VAL A 33 9.28 -13.82 -22.06
CA VAL A 33 8.11 -13.41 -22.84
C VAL A 33 6.98 -14.45 -22.73
N VAL A 34 7.30 -15.73 -22.93
CA VAL A 34 6.30 -16.81 -22.84
C VAL A 34 5.69 -16.89 -21.44
N SER A 35 6.51 -16.75 -20.39
CA SER A 35 6.05 -16.70 -19.00
C SER A 35 5.08 -15.53 -18.75
N CYS A 36 5.44 -14.32 -19.19
CA CYS A 36 4.58 -13.14 -19.06
C CYS A 36 3.26 -13.31 -19.82
N LEU A 37 3.28 -13.89 -21.03
CA LEU A 37 2.07 -14.20 -21.80
C LEU A 37 1.18 -15.22 -21.06
N LEU A 38 1.78 -16.25 -20.46
CA LEU A 38 1.04 -17.23 -19.66
C LEU A 38 0.37 -16.58 -18.44
N CYS A 39 1.09 -15.71 -17.72
CA CYS A 39 0.52 -14.95 -16.62
C CYS A 39 -0.68 -14.11 -17.07
N VAL A 40 -0.55 -13.35 -18.16
CA VAL A 40 -1.65 -12.56 -18.73
C VAL A 40 -2.83 -13.45 -19.11
N TYR A 41 -2.58 -14.59 -19.74
CA TYR A 41 -3.62 -15.56 -20.09
C TYR A 41 -4.38 -16.06 -18.86
N LEU A 42 -3.66 -16.44 -17.79
CA LEU A 42 -4.28 -16.89 -16.54
C LEU A 42 -5.09 -15.78 -15.87
N THR A 43 -4.61 -14.54 -15.87
CA THR A 43 -5.34 -13.38 -15.34
C THR A 43 -6.64 -13.12 -16.11
N ILE A 44 -6.61 -13.20 -17.44
CA ILE A 44 -7.81 -13.11 -18.29
C ILE A 44 -8.78 -14.25 -17.95
N LYS A 45 -8.27 -15.48 -17.89
CA LYS A 45 -9.10 -16.67 -17.64
C LYS A 45 -9.75 -16.65 -16.26
N GLY A 46 -9.05 -16.11 -15.26
CA GLY A 46 -9.57 -15.93 -13.90
C GLY A 46 -10.46 -14.70 -13.72
N ASN A 47 -10.73 -13.93 -14.79
CA ASN A 47 -11.51 -12.71 -14.78
C ASN A 47 -11.00 -11.65 -13.77
N PHE A 48 -9.68 -11.61 -13.55
CA PHE A 48 -9.02 -10.67 -12.63
C PHE A 48 -8.70 -9.30 -13.28
N LEU A 49 -9.10 -9.10 -14.54
CA LEU A 49 -8.83 -7.90 -15.34
C LEU A 49 -9.92 -6.84 -15.19
N ASP A 50 -10.23 -6.49 -13.95
CA ASP A 50 -11.19 -5.43 -13.63
C ASP A 50 -10.57 -4.02 -13.76
N ASN A 51 -11.37 -2.97 -13.54
CA ASN A 51 -10.92 -1.57 -13.60
C ASN A 51 -9.90 -1.20 -12.51
N GLU A 52 -9.59 -2.11 -11.60
CA GLU A 52 -8.74 -1.85 -10.44
C GLU A 52 -7.25 -2.15 -10.66
N THR A 53 -6.89 -2.86 -11.73
CA THR A 53 -5.54 -3.43 -11.87
C THR A 53 -4.48 -2.41 -12.30
N ILE A 54 -4.85 -1.30 -12.96
CA ILE A 54 -3.88 -0.35 -13.51
C ILE A 54 -4.39 1.08 -13.39
N PRO A 55 -4.17 1.75 -12.25
CA PRO A 55 -4.76 3.05 -12.03
C PRO A 55 -3.71 4.11 -12.43
N ILE A 56 -3.63 4.40 -13.73
CA ILE A 56 -2.64 5.37 -14.27
C ILE A 56 -2.97 6.80 -13.80
N TYR A 57 -4.25 7.09 -13.53
CA TYR A 57 -4.75 8.44 -13.26
C TYR A 57 -4.41 8.99 -11.86
N PHE A 58 -4.15 8.14 -10.87
CA PHE A 58 -3.79 8.55 -9.50
C PHE A 58 -2.29 8.47 -9.21
N PHE A 59 -1.46 8.09 -10.18
CA PHE A 59 -0.01 7.93 -10.04
C PHE A 59 0.73 9.13 -9.41
N PRO A 60 0.46 10.41 -9.76
CA PRO A 60 1.12 11.53 -9.09
C PRO A 60 0.70 11.67 -7.63
N ARG A 61 -0.57 11.38 -7.30
CA ARG A 61 -1.04 11.38 -5.90
C ARG A 61 -0.40 10.26 -5.11
N LEU A 62 -0.22 9.09 -5.74
CA LEU A 62 0.47 7.95 -5.14
C LEU A 62 1.91 8.32 -4.78
N ILE A 63 2.67 8.94 -5.68
CA ILE A 63 4.04 9.38 -5.39
C ILE A 63 4.08 10.35 -4.20
N GLN A 64 3.21 11.37 -4.20
CA GLN A 64 3.17 12.35 -3.11
C GLN A 64 2.81 11.70 -1.77
N TYR A 65 1.80 10.84 -1.78
CA TYR A 65 1.42 10.04 -0.61
C TYR A 65 2.57 9.15 -0.13
N THR A 66 3.28 8.47 -1.04
CA THR A 66 4.41 7.61 -0.70
C THR A 66 5.55 8.41 -0.06
N ILE A 67 5.93 9.56 -0.62
CA ILE A 67 6.96 10.43 -0.04
C ILE A 67 6.57 10.90 1.36
N TRP A 68 5.31 11.32 1.54
CA TRP A 68 4.78 11.71 2.85
C TRP A 68 4.82 10.54 3.84
N LEU A 69 4.36 9.36 3.44
CA LEU A 69 4.36 8.17 4.29
C LEU A 69 5.78 7.75 4.70
N PHE A 70 6.75 7.82 3.78
CA PHE A 70 8.16 7.54 4.10
C PHE A 70 8.70 8.46 5.19
N LYS A 71 8.31 9.75 5.16
CA LYS A 71 8.68 10.71 6.20
C LYS A 71 8.07 10.30 7.55
N GLU A 72 6.78 9.95 7.59
CA GLU A 72 6.11 9.53 8.83
C GLU A 72 6.71 8.24 9.41
N ILE A 73 7.03 7.27 8.55
CA ILE A 73 7.74 6.04 8.94
C ILE A 73 9.10 6.38 9.56
N PHE A 74 9.87 7.28 8.94
CA PHE A 74 11.20 7.64 9.42
C PHE A 74 11.13 8.34 10.80
N ILE A 75 10.23 9.30 10.96
CA ILE A 75 10.02 10.02 12.22
C ILE A 75 9.59 9.05 13.32
N SER A 76 8.60 8.21 13.04
CA SER A 76 8.03 7.28 14.01
C SER A 76 8.99 6.16 14.41
N ASN A 77 9.89 5.74 13.52
CA ASN A 77 11.02 4.86 13.87
C ASN A 77 11.91 5.48 14.95
N ILE A 78 12.29 6.75 14.79
CA ILE A 78 13.15 7.44 15.76
C ILE A 78 12.43 7.56 17.11
N THR A 79 11.14 7.93 17.10
CA THR A 79 10.33 8.03 18.33
C THR A 79 10.18 6.68 19.00
N THR A 80 9.91 5.61 18.24
CA THR A 80 9.82 4.24 18.77
C THR A 80 11.14 3.80 19.39
N ALA A 81 12.27 4.06 18.73
CA ALA A 81 13.59 3.75 19.26
C ALA A 81 13.86 4.48 20.60
N LYS A 82 13.44 5.75 20.72
CA LYS A 82 13.53 6.48 21.99
C LYS A 82 12.70 5.81 23.07
N VAL A 83 11.44 5.47 22.81
CA VAL A 83 10.56 4.78 23.77
C VAL A 83 11.16 3.47 24.27
N ILE A 84 11.74 2.67 23.36
CA ILE A 84 12.41 1.41 23.72
C ILE A 84 13.62 1.66 24.63
N LEU A 85 14.44 2.68 24.32
CA LEU A 85 15.62 3.02 25.11
C LEU A 85 15.27 3.61 26.48
N SER A 86 14.21 4.41 26.57
CA SER A 86 13.72 4.99 27.83
C SER A 86 12.85 4.05 28.64
N LYS A 87 12.41 2.92 28.08
CA LYS A 87 11.43 1.98 28.70
C LYS A 87 10.18 2.71 29.19
N SER A 88 9.66 3.60 28.33
CA SER A 88 8.52 4.46 28.64
C SER A 88 7.29 4.06 27.82
N GLU A 89 7.10 2.76 27.59
CA GLU A 89 5.91 2.22 26.95
C GLU A 89 4.65 2.40 27.82
N GLU A 90 3.59 2.89 27.20
CA GLU A 90 2.25 3.04 27.81
C GLU A 90 1.21 2.61 26.78
N PRO A 91 1.07 1.29 26.54
CA PRO A 91 0.27 0.79 25.44
C PRO A 91 -1.22 1.06 25.67
N GLU A 92 -1.93 1.34 24.59
CA GLU A 92 -3.38 1.53 24.61
C GLU A 92 -4.06 0.94 23.37
N LEU A 93 -5.30 0.51 23.55
CA LEU A 93 -6.21 0.11 22.49
C LEU A 93 -7.30 1.16 22.36
N PHE A 94 -7.57 1.60 21.13
CA PHE A 94 -8.62 2.57 20.86
C PHE A 94 -9.22 2.35 19.48
N SER A 95 -10.36 2.99 19.24
CA SER A 95 -11.04 2.92 17.95
C SER A 95 -11.02 4.26 17.23
N VAL A 96 -10.81 4.23 15.92
CA VAL A 96 -10.93 5.39 15.03
C VAL A 96 -11.89 5.09 13.90
N LYS A 97 -12.55 6.14 13.40
CA LYS A 97 -13.45 6.03 12.25
C LYS A 97 -12.73 6.47 10.99
N ALA A 98 -12.61 5.55 10.03
CA ALA A 98 -12.04 5.81 8.71
C ALA A 98 -13.03 6.59 7.82
N THR A 99 -12.51 7.51 7.02
CA THR A 99 -13.32 8.26 6.04
C THR A 99 -13.31 7.65 4.64
N GLN A 100 -12.40 6.71 4.37
CA GLN A 100 -12.30 6.02 3.07
C GLN A 100 -13.54 5.17 2.77
N LYS A 101 -13.94 5.14 1.49
CA LYS A 101 -15.16 4.44 1.03
C LYS A 101 -14.87 3.11 0.34
N THR A 102 -13.76 3.02 -0.35
CA THR A 102 -13.30 1.84 -1.08
C THR A 102 -12.61 0.85 -0.14
N ASN A 103 -12.63 -0.43 -0.49
CA ASN A 103 -11.93 -1.45 0.29
C ASN A 103 -10.41 -1.22 0.23
N GLU A 104 -9.89 -0.82 -0.94
CA GLU A 104 -8.47 -0.54 -1.12
C GLU A 104 -8.03 0.69 -0.32
N GLY A 105 -8.87 1.73 -0.23
CA GLY A 105 -8.61 2.91 0.61
C GLY A 105 -8.55 2.54 2.09
N LYS A 106 -9.49 1.71 2.56
CA LYS A 106 -9.49 1.19 3.94
C LYS A 106 -8.27 0.34 4.26
N VAL A 107 -7.90 -0.57 3.35
CA VAL A 107 -6.70 -1.40 3.49
C VAL A 107 -5.43 -0.53 3.46
N THR A 108 -5.38 0.48 2.59
CA THR A 108 -4.28 1.44 2.55
C THR A 108 -4.14 2.13 3.89
N TYR A 109 -5.23 2.65 4.47
CA TYR A 109 -5.21 3.31 5.77
C TYR A 109 -4.76 2.39 6.92
N ALA A 110 -5.28 1.17 7.00
CA ALA A 110 -4.83 0.19 7.98
C ALA A 110 -3.32 -0.11 7.87
N ASN A 111 -2.85 -0.24 6.63
CA ASN A 111 -1.43 -0.48 6.36
C ASN A 111 -0.58 0.74 6.69
N SER A 112 -1.05 1.97 6.46
CA SER A 112 -0.35 3.19 6.86
C SER A 112 -0.13 3.22 8.37
N ILE A 113 -1.19 2.98 9.16
CA ILE A 113 -1.12 2.92 10.63
C ILE A 113 -0.11 1.86 11.07
N THR A 114 -0.13 0.69 10.42
CA THR A 114 0.74 -0.43 10.80
C THR A 114 2.20 -0.23 10.37
N LEU A 115 2.45 0.48 9.26
CA LEU A 115 3.79 0.78 8.78
C LEU A 115 4.48 1.86 9.60
N THR A 116 3.71 2.78 10.21
CA THR A 116 4.21 3.80 11.12
C THR A 116 4.56 3.15 12.47
N PRO A 117 5.86 2.97 12.80
CA PRO A 117 6.23 2.18 13.97
C PRO A 117 5.77 2.87 15.25
N GLY A 118 5.20 2.09 16.17
CA GLY A 118 4.52 2.60 17.35
C GLY A 118 3.00 2.39 17.32
N THR A 119 2.44 2.03 16.16
CA THR A 119 1.01 1.67 16.03
C THR A 119 0.80 0.40 15.21
N VAL A 120 -0.31 -0.30 15.44
CA VAL A 120 -0.76 -1.43 14.61
C VAL A 120 -2.28 -1.47 14.57
N THR A 121 -2.84 -1.71 13.38
CA THR A 121 -4.28 -1.97 13.24
C THR A 121 -4.57 -3.42 13.59
N THR A 122 -5.39 -3.66 14.62
CA THR A 122 -5.71 -5.01 15.12
C THR A 122 -6.99 -5.58 14.52
N GLN A 123 -7.97 -4.71 14.24
CA GLN A 123 -9.26 -5.12 13.67
C GLN A 123 -9.85 -4.02 12.79
N ILE A 124 -10.55 -4.44 11.73
CA ILE A 124 -11.35 -3.57 10.87
C ILE A 124 -12.79 -4.08 10.88
N LYS A 125 -13.74 -3.24 11.31
CA LYS A 125 -15.18 -3.52 11.29
C LYS A 125 -15.91 -2.38 10.61
N ASN A 126 -16.30 -2.59 9.34
CA ASN A 126 -16.92 -1.59 8.46
C ASN A 126 -16.00 -0.36 8.25
N ASP A 127 -16.28 0.74 8.95
CA ASP A 127 -15.52 1.99 8.92
C ASP A 127 -14.82 2.26 10.26
N ILE A 128 -14.87 1.30 11.20
CA ILE A 128 -14.26 1.42 12.54
C ILE A 128 -13.02 0.54 12.58
N PHE A 129 -11.90 1.15 12.94
CA PHE A 129 -10.59 0.53 13.00
C PHE A 129 -10.16 0.51 14.45
N GLU A 130 -9.83 -0.67 14.96
CA GLU A 130 -9.19 -0.83 16.25
C GLU A 130 -7.68 -0.75 16.06
N VAL A 131 -7.04 0.10 16.86
CA VAL A 131 -5.62 0.41 16.78
C VAL A 131 -5.01 0.19 18.15
N HIS A 132 -3.89 -0.51 18.17
CA HIS A 132 -3.00 -0.60 19.31
C HIS A 132 -1.85 0.38 19.12
N ALA A 133 -1.66 1.29 20.07
CA ALA A 133 -0.51 2.19 20.11
C ALA A 133 0.45 1.80 21.24
N LEU A 134 1.75 2.02 21.02
CA LEU A 134 2.82 1.76 21.99
C LEU A 134 2.83 2.80 23.12
N THR A 135 2.42 4.03 22.82
CA THR A 135 2.25 5.13 23.77
C THR A 135 1.01 5.94 23.42
N LYS A 136 0.51 6.75 24.35
CA LYS A 136 -0.60 7.69 24.09
C LYS A 136 -0.28 8.71 23.00
N GLU A 137 0.97 9.17 22.91
CA GLU A 137 1.39 10.11 21.85
C GLU A 137 1.22 9.50 20.46
N PHE A 138 1.59 8.22 20.27
CA PHE A 138 1.32 7.50 19.03
C PHE A 138 -0.18 7.35 18.75
N GLY A 139 -0.98 7.13 19.80
CA GLY A 139 -2.44 7.09 19.68
C GLY A 139 -3.04 8.44 19.25
N ASP A 140 -2.55 9.53 19.83
CA ASP A 140 -3.00 10.89 19.52
C ASP A 140 -2.62 11.32 18.10
N ASP A 141 -1.47 10.87 17.59
CA ASP A 141 -1.08 11.08 16.20
C ASP A 141 -2.10 10.45 15.22
N VAL A 142 -2.54 9.22 15.48
CA VAL A 142 -3.60 8.58 14.67
C VAL A 142 -4.94 9.33 14.83
N ARG A 143 -5.28 9.78 16.05
CA ARG A 143 -6.52 10.55 16.32
C ARG A 143 -6.52 11.94 15.66
N SER A 144 -5.35 12.53 15.39
CA SER A 144 -5.21 13.80 14.65
C SER A 144 -5.87 13.76 13.25
N SER A 145 -6.11 12.54 12.75
CA SER A 145 -6.73 12.26 11.46
C SER A 145 -5.93 12.78 10.27
N GLU A 146 -4.66 13.16 10.43
CA GLU A 146 -3.81 13.56 9.30
C GLU A 146 -3.66 12.41 8.30
N MET A 147 -3.32 11.22 8.81
CA MET A 147 -3.17 10.02 8.00
C MET A 147 -4.49 9.65 7.29
N ASP A 148 -5.62 9.72 7.99
CA ASP A 148 -6.95 9.51 7.40
C ASP A 148 -7.22 10.49 6.23
N ARG A 149 -6.95 11.79 6.43
CA ARG A 149 -7.11 12.81 5.38
C ARG A 149 -6.22 12.53 4.17
N MET A 150 -4.97 12.12 4.39
CA MET A 150 -4.02 11.82 3.31
C MET A 150 -4.45 10.61 2.49
N VAL A 151 -4.91 9.53 3.14
CA VAL A 151 -5.38 8.34 2.43
C VAL A 151 -6.70 8.61 1.71
N THR A 152 -7.60 9.39 2.30
CA THR A 152 -8.85 9.82 1.62
C THR A 152 -8.57 10.72 0.42
N TRP A 153 -7.56 11.58 0.48
CA TRP A 153 -7.13 12.38 -0.67
C TRP A 153 -6.56 11.51 -1.80
N LEU A 154 -5.79 10.47 -1.44
CA LEU A 154 -5.28 9.48 -2.40
C LEU A 154 -6.44 8.72 -3.05
N GLU A 155 -7.42 8.27 -2.26
CA GLU A 155 -8.60 7.53 -2.72
C GLU A 155 -9.42 8.33 -3.75
N LYS A 156 -9.62 9.63 -3.53
CA LYS A 156 -10.31 10.53 -4.48
C LYS A 156 -9.65 10.63 -5.86
N GLY A 157 -8.49 10.01 -6.07
CA GLY A 157 -7.81 9.92 -7.36
C GLY A 157 -8.30 8.78 -8.24
N LYS A 158 -9.14 7.88 -7.69
CA LYS A 158 -9.78 6.78 -8.41
C LYS A 158 -11.02 7.24 -9.19
#